data_AF-B0CX23-F1
#
_entry.id   AF-B0CX23-F1
#
_cell.length_a   1.000
_cell.length_b   1.000
_cell.length_c   1.000
_cell.angle_alpha   90.00
_cell.angle_beta   90.00
_cell.angle_gamma   90.00
#
_symmetry.space_group_name_H-M   'P 1'
#
loop_
_entity.id
_entity.type
_entity.pdbx_description
1 polymer ?
#
loop_
_entity_poly.entity_id
_entity_poly.type
_entity_poly.pdbx_seq_one_letter_code
_entity_poly.pdbx_strand_id
1 'polypeptide(L)'
;MKFFLTTIIFTLCALLSFSTAAPISAELLKRDVFVPPVISPGKGTVWKVGTEQTVKWNVTNPPKQITNNKGEIILSNNGVLDFANPLAEGFNILLGEIKVTVPNVASGHKYQIIVFGDSGNNGSYFTITQ
;
A
#
# COMPACT_ATOMS: atom_id res chain seq x y z
N MET A 1 -46.58 42.68 -14.56
CA MET A 1 -45.64 42.33 -15.66
C MET A 1 -44.19 42.19 -15.20
N LYS A 2 -43.63 43.11 -14.39
CA LYS A 2 -42.23 43.03 -13.89
C LYS A 2 -41.91 41.77 -13.04
N PHE A 3 -42.85 41.29 -12.23
CA PHE A 3 -42.65 40.11 -11.37
C PHE A 3 -42.68 38.76 -12.09
N PHE A 4 -43.34 38.71 -13.26
CA PHE A 4 -43.46 37.48 -14.06
C PHE A 4 -42.19 37.25 -14.90
N LEU A 5 -41.54 38.34 -15.33
CA LEU A 5 -40.31 38.30 -16.12
C LEU A 5 -39.09 37.85 -15.29
N THR A 6 -39.01 38.23 -14.01
CA THR A 6 -37.94 37.82 -13.10
C THR A 6 -37.95 36.33 -12.79
N THR A 7 -39.14 35.73 -12.64
CA THR A 7 -39.27 34.28 -12.36
C THR A 7 -38.84 33.43 -13.55
N ILE A 8 -39.10 33.88 -14.78
CA ILE A 8 -38.68 33.19 -16.02
C ILE A 8 -37.16 33.20 -16.19
N ILE A 9 -36.49 34.29 -15.78
CA ILE A 9 -35.02 34.42 -15.89
C ILE A 9 -34.32 33.48 -14.89
N PHE A 10 -34.83 33.35 -13.66
CA PHE A 10 -34.26 32.44 -12.66
C PHE A 10 -34.46 30.95 -13.00
N THR A 11 -35.60 30.57 -13.61
CA THR A 11 -35.81 29.19 -14.06
C THR A 11 -35.00 28.84 -15.31
N LEU A 12 -34.71 29.81 -16.18
CA LEU A 12 -33.89 29.59 -17.37
C LEU A 12 -32.39 29.38 -17.03
N CYS A 13 -31.86 30.04 -15.99
CA CYS A 13 -30.49 29.83 -15.53
C CYS A 13 -30.25 28.44 -14.90
N ALA A 14 -31.27 27.82 -14.31
CA ALA A 14 -31.15 26.48 -13.73
C ALA A 14 -31.03 25.36 -14.78
N LEU A 15 -31.47 25.61 -16.03
CA LEU A 15 -31.47 24.63 -17.12
C LEU A 15 -30.12 24.50 -17.86
N LEU A 16 -29.13 25.34 -17.52
CA LEU A 16 -27.80 25.35 -18.17
C LEU A 16 -26.71 24.63 -17.37
N SER A 17 -27.06 24.01 -16.24
CA SER A 17 -26.12 23.26 -15.40
C SER A 17 -25.91 21.82 -15.91
N PHE A 18 -25.45 21.66 -17.15
CA PHE A 18 -24.97 20.36 -17.61
C PHE A 18 -23.50 20.20 -17.20
N SER A 19 -23.26 19.47 -16.11
CA SER A 19 -21.91 19.00 -15.79
C SER A 19 -21.52 17.90 -16.78
N THR A 20 -20.65 18.21 -17.74
CA THR A 20 -20.06 17.18 -18.61
C THR A 20 -18.95 16.47 -17.84
N ALA A 21 -19.23 15.25 -17.36
CA ALA A 21 -18.16 14.35 -16.94
C ALA A 21 -17.48 13.80 -18.19
N ALA A 22 -16.22 14.17 -18.44
CA ALA A 22 -15.44 13.56 -19.51
C ALA A 22 -15.21 12.08 -19.17
N PRO A 23 -15.45 11.13 -20.09
CA PRO A 23 -15.14 9.73 -19.84
C PRO A 23 -13.62 9.58 -19.68
N ILE A 24 -13.18 9.14 -18.51
CA ILE A 24 -11.80 8.70 -18.29
C ILE A 24 -11.57 7.50 -19.23
N SER A 25 -10.57 7.58 -20.10
CA SER A 25 -10.24 6.52 -21.05
C SER A 25 -10.08 5.17 -20.33
N ALA A 26 -10.62 4.09 -20.89
CA ALA A 26 -10.58 2.76 -20.28
C ALA A 26 -9.16 2.26 -19.96
N GLU A 27 -8.13 2.74 -20.66
CA GLU A 27 -6.71 2.48 -20.34
C GLU A 27 -6.25 3.08 -18.99
N LEU A 28 -6.89 4.14 -18.49
CA LEU A 28 -6.58 4.71 -17.18
C LEU A 28 -7.31 3.99 -16.04
N LEU A 29 -8.29 3.14 -16.36
CA LEU A 29 -9.15 2.47 -15.38
C LEU A 29 -8.61 1.12 -14.90
N LYS A 30 -7.67 0.49 -15.62
CA LYS A 30 -7.15 -0.83 -15.25
C LYS A 30 -5.84 -0.72 -14.47
N ARG A 31 -5.89 -0.04 -13.32
CA ARG A 31 -4.79 -0.09 -12.35
C ARG A 31 -5.08 -1.22 -11.38
N ASP A 32 -4.21 -2.20 -11.35
CA ASP A 32 -4.37 -3.39 -10.51
C ASP A 32 -3.62 -3.20 -9.19
N VAL A 33 -4.23 -3.66 -8.10
CA VAL A 33 -3.60 -3.71 -6.78
C VAL A 33 -2.47 -4.74 -6.82
N PHE A 34 -1.25 -4.32 -6.49
CA PHE A 34 -0.13 -5.24 -6.36
C PHE A 34 0.07 -5.69 -4.91
N VAL A 35 -0.04 -7.00 -4.67
CA VAL A 35 0.04 -7.63 -3.33
C VAL A 35 1.07 -8.77 -3.35
N PRO A 36 2.37 -8.46 -3.47
CA PRO A 36 3.38 -9.49 -3.68
C PRO A 36 3.53 -10.43 -2.48
N PRO A 37 3.55 -11.76 -2.69
CA PRO A 37 3.83 -12.72 -1.63
C PRO A 37 5.21 -12.49 -1.00
N VAL A 38 5.26 -12.36 0.33
CA VAL A 38 6.52 -12.29 1.08
C VAL A 38 7.16 -13.69 1.14
N ILE A 39 8.43 -13.77 0.77
CA ILE A 39 9.24 -15.00 0.72
C ILE A 39 10.13 -15.10 1.97
N SER A 40 10.78 -14.00 2.36
CA SER A 40 11.70 -13.93 3.51
C SER A 40 11.38 -12.70 4.36
N PRO A 41 11.34 -12.81 5.70
CA PRO A 41 11.66 -14.00 6.51
C PRO A 41 10.61 -15.11 6.38
N GLY A 42 11.07 -16.35 6.37
CA GLY A 42 10.24 -17.55 6.33
C GLY A 42 10.01 -18.14 7.72
N LYS A 43 9.11 -19.14 7.81
CA LYS A 43 8.87 -19.88 9.05
C LYS A 43 10.19 -20.45 9.62
N GLY A 44 10.44 -20.22 10.91
CA GLY A 44 11.65 -20.67 11.60
C GLY A 44 12.85 -19.75 11.47
N THR A 45 12.75 -18.65 10.73
CA THR A 45 13.78 -17.61 10.69
C THR A 45 13.94 -16.95 12.06
N VAL A 46 15.19 -16.67 12.43
CA VAL A 46 15.52 -15.92 13.64
C VAL A 46 16.31 -14.68 13.25
N TRP A 47 15.82 -13.52 13.64
CA TRP A 47 16.47 -12.23 13.45
C TRP A 47 17.00 -11.70 14.77
N LYS A 48 18.20 -11.13 14.74
CA LYS A 48 18.79 -10.48 15.91
C LYS A 48 18.63 -8.97 15.82
N VAL A 49 18.20 -8.33 16.91
CA VAL A 49 18.07 -6.87 17.01
C VAL A 49 19.36 -6.17 16.57
N GLY A 50 19.20 -5.07 15.82
CA GLY A 50 20.31 -4.25 15.32
C GLY A 50 21.07 -4.84 14.13
N THR A 51 20.78 -6.07 13.70
CA THR A 51 21.39 -6.65 12.50
C THR A 51 20.69 -6.18 11.23
N GLU A 52 21.41 -6.18 10.11
CA GLU A 52 20.78 -6.06 8.79
C GLU A 52 20.22 -7.40 8.35
N GLN A 53 18.98 -7.40 7.86
CA GLN A 53 18.29 -8.58 7.35
C GLN A 53 17.67 -8.27 5.99
N THR A 54 17.60 -9.28 5.12
CA THR A 54 16.97 -9.12 3.80
C THR A 54 15.51 -9.55 3.86
N VAL A 55 14.62 -8.61 3.58
CA VAL A 55 13.22 -8.90 3.26
C VAL A 55 13.13 -9.18 1.77
N LYS A 56 12.44 -10.26 1.40
CA LYS A 56 12.27 -10.68 0.00
C LYS A 56 10.81 -10.99 -0.28
N TRP A 57 10.33 -10.60 -1.44
CA TRP A 57 8.98 -10.86 -1.92
C TRP A 57 8.99 -11.24 -3.41
N ASN A 58 7.90 -11.84 -3.88
CA ASN A 58 7.78 -12.33 -5.24
C ASN A 58 7.33 -11.22 -6.19
N VAL A 59 8.15 -10.95 -7.21
CA VAL A 59 7.89 -9.97 -8.28
C VAL A 59 7.87 -10.61 -9.67
N THR A 60 7.71 -11.93 -9.78
CA THR A 60 7.81 -12.67 -11.06
C THR A 60 6.66 -12.38 -12.01
N ASN A 61 5.47 -12.04 -11.50
CA ASN A 61 4.29 -11.76 -12.32
C ASN A 61 3.52 -10.52 -11.80
N PRO A 62 4.12 -9.33 -11.86
CA PRO A 62 3.46 -8.12 -11.42
C PRO A 62 2.36 -7.71 -12.42
N PRO A 63 1.31 -7.00 -11.99
CA PRO A 63 0.34 -6.43 -12.90
C PRO A 63 1.00 -5.46 -13.90
N LYS A 64 0.43 -5.36 -15.11
CA LYS A 64 0.98 -4.47 -16.17
C LYS A 64 0.91 -3.00 -15.79
N GLN A 65 -0.06 -2.62 -14.98
CA GLN A 65 -0.23 -1.27 -14.46
C GLN A 65 -0.47 -1.36 -12.95
N ILE A 66 0.44 -0.80 -12.17
CA ILE A 66 0.38 -0.76 -10.71
C ILE A 66 -0.07 0.65 -10.31
N THR A 67 -1.07 0.75 -9.43
CA THR A 67 -1.60 2.05 -8.98
C THR A 67 -0.57 2.79 -8.12
N ASN A 68 0.03 2.08 -7.16
CA ASN A 68 1.11 2.58 -6.31
C ASN A 68 2.30 1.62 -6.33
N ASN A 69 3.41 2.07 -6.92
CA ASN A 69 4.66 1.32 -6.93
C ASN A 69 5.58 1.66 -5.74
N LYS A 70 5.19 2.57 -4.85
CA LYS A 70 5.95 2.89 -3.64
C LYS A 70 5.63 1.86 -2.57
N GLY A 71 6.66 1.10 -2.20
CA GLY A 71 6.59 0.07 -1.20
C GLY A 71 6.85 0.58 0.20
N GLU A 72 6.31 -0.14 1.18
CA GLU A 72 6.55 0.04 2.61
C GLU A 72 6.64 -1.34 3.28
N ILE A 73 7.53 -1.47 4.27
CA ILE A 73 7.71 -2.70 5.04
C ILE A 73 7.36 -2.41 6.49
N ILE A 74 6.32 -3.08 6.97
CA ILE A 74 5.84 -2.97 8.34
C ILE A 74 6.17 -4.23 9.11
N LEU A 75 6.63 -4.05 10.35
CA LEU A 75 6.73 -5.13 11.32
C LEU A 75 5.40 -5.28 12.04
N SER A 76 4.94 -6.53 12.16
CA SER A 76 3.80 -6.89 13.00
C SER A 76 4.24 -7.78 14.14
N ASN A 77 3.62 -7.62 15.31
CA ASN A 77 3.74 -8.55 16.42
C ASN A 77 2.35 -9.03 16.84
N ASN A 78 2.08 -10.32 16.66
CA ASN A 78 0.80 -10.94 17.05
C ASN A 78 -0.42 -10.18 16.49
N GLY A 79 -0.32 -9.70 15.25
CA GLY A 79 -1.39 -8.99 14.53
C GLY A 79 -1.41 -7.46 14.74
N VAL A 80 -0.57 -6.91 15.62
CA VAL A 80 -0.44 -5.46 15.81
C VAL A 80 0.60 -4.91 14.84
N LEU A 81 0.18 -4.04 13.93
CA LEU A 81 1.02 -3.40 12.92
C LEU A 81 1.67 -2.12 13.46
N ASP A 82 2.98 -1.96 13.26
CA ASP A 82 3.71 -0.75 13.64
C ASP A 82 3.90 0.21 12.45
N PHE A 83 2.84 0.93 12.10
CA PHE A 83 2.88 1.97 11.06
C PHE A 83 3.66 3.23 11.47
N ALA A 84 3.93 3.40 12.77
CA ALA A 84 4.67 4.57 13.24
C ALA A 84 6.18 4.43 12.96
N ASN A 85 6.67 3.20 12.82
CA ASN A 85 8.07 2.89 12.61
C ASN A 85 8.24 1.86 11.47
N PRO A 86 8.00 2.24 10.20
CA PRO A 86 8.26 1.35 9.08
C PRO A 86 9.74 0.93 9.05
N LEU A 87 9.99 -0.34 8.71
CA LEU A 87 11.36 -0.84 8.55
C LEU A 87 12.04 -0.28 7.29
N ALA A 88 11.24 0.03 6.27
CA ALA A 88 11.63 0.71 5.05
C ALA A 88 10.39 1.27 4.35
N GLU A 89 10.52 2.40 3.65
CA GLU A 89 9.43 3.03 2.91
C GLU A 89 9.93 3.76 1.67
N GLY A 90 9.03 4.04 0.72
CA GLY A 90 9.30 4.86 -0.47
C GLY A 90 10.12 4.19 -1.56
N PHE A 91 10.46 2.91 -1.42
CA PHE A 91 11.20 2.13 -2.43
C PHE A 91 10.28 1.66 -3.55
N ASN A 92 10.84 1.24 -4.69
CA ASN A 92 10.03 0.62 -5.74
C ASN A 92 9.69 -0.82 -5.35
N ILE A 93 8.40 -1.15 -5.22
CA ILE A 93 7.92 -2.49 -4.85
C ILE A 93 8.31 -3.58 -5.87
N LEU A 94 8.79 -3.21 -7.07
CA LEU A 94 9.31 -4.17 -8.05
C LEU A 94 10.76 -4.60 -7.81
N LEU A 95 11.45 -4.06 -6.79
CA LEU A 95 12.81 -4.50 -6.44
C LEU A 95 12.88 -5.98 -6.03
N GLY A 96 11.80 -6.52 -5.44
CA GLY A 96 11.74 -7.91 -5.00
C GLY A 96 12.49 -8.21 -3.71
N GLU A 97 13.41 -7.34 -3.29
CA GLU A 97 14.09 -7.43 -2.00
C GLU A 97 14.65 -6.08 -1.55
N ILE A 98 14.82 -5.93 -0.24
CA ILE A 98 15.52 -4.82 0.38
C ILE A 98 16.15 -5.26 1.70
N LYS A 99 17.25 -4.62 2.09
CA LYS A 99 17.82 -4.76 3.42
C LYS A 99 17.13 -3.82 4.41
N VAL A 100 16.84 -4.33 5.60
CA VAL A 100 16.28 -3.56 6.72
C VAL A 100 17.10 -3.80 7.97
N THR A 101 17.15 -2.81 8.86
CA THR A 101 17.70 -3.00 10.20
C THR A 101 16.62 -3.55 11.12
N VAL A 102 16.93 -4.62 11.85
CA VAL A 102 15.99 -5.19 12.84
C VAL A 102 15.82 -4.18 13.99
N PRO A 103 14.60 -3.70 14.27
CA PRO A 103 14.37 -2.67 15.28
C PRO A 103 14.57 -3.23 16.69
N ASN A 104 14.80 -2.34 17.65
CA ASN A 104 14.90 -2.71 19.06
C ASN A 104 13.53 -3.04 19.66
N VAL A 105 13.11 -4.30 19.52
CA VAL A 105 11.83 -4.84 20.02
C VAL A 105 12.09 -6.03 20.93
N ALA A 106 11.15 -6.34 21.83
CA ALA A 106 11.30 -7.48 22.74
C ALA A 106 11.45 -8.81 21.99
N SER A 107 12.22 -9.75 22.54
CA SER A 107 12.30 -11.11 21.98
C SER A 107 10.90 -11.75 21.87
N GLY A 108 10.63 -12.45 20.77
CA GLY A 108 9.33 -13.06 20.53
C GLY A 108 9.30 -13.87 19.23
N HIS A 109 8.28 -14.72 19.06
CA HIS A 109 8.13 -15.68 17.96
C HIS A 109 6.89 -15.44 17.09
N LYS A 110 6.18 -14.33 17.31
CA LYS A 110 4.95 -13.96 16.61
C LYS A 110 5.14 -12.73 15.73
N TYR A 111 6.36 -12.52 15.23
CA TYR A 111 6.65 -11.43 14.31
C TYR A 111 6.28 -11.81 12.89
N GLN A 112 5.79 -10.85 12.11
CA GLN A 112 5.57 -10.97 10.67
C GLN A 112 6.06 -9.72 9.96
N ILE A 113 6.55 -9.92 8.73
CA ILE A 113 6.79 -8.82 7.80
C ILE A 113 5.55 -8.65 6.93
N ILE A 114 5.11 -7.40 6.77
CA ILE A 114 4.08 -7.02 5.83
C ILE A 114 4.72 -6.11 4.79
N VAL A 115 4.64 -6.50 3.52
CA VAL A 115 5.05 -5.64 2.40
C VAL A 115 3.80 -4.98 1.84
N PHE A 116 3.77 -3.65 1.87
CA PHE A 116 2.69 -2.81 1.35
C PHE A 116 3.07 -2.21 0.01
N GLY A 117 2.09 -2.15 -0.89
CA GLY A 117 2.04 -1.22 -2.02
C GLY A 117 0.71 -0.49 -1.99
N ASP A 118 -0.26 -0.95 -2.78
CA ASP A 118 -1.67 -0.54 -2.66
C ASP A 118 -2.40 -1.29 -1.53
N SER A 119 -1.92 -2.49 -1.18
CA SER A 119 -2.40 -3.32 -0.07
C SER A 119 -1.24 -4.13 0.51
N GLY A 120 -1.41 -4.64 1.73
CA GLY A 120 -0.39 -5.39 2.46
C GLY A 120 -0.49 -6.89 2.22
N ASN A 121 0.66 -7.56 2.09
CA ASN A 121 0.75 -9.02 2.13
C ASN A 121 1.58 -9.49 3.33
N ASN A 122 1.03 -10.43 4.09
CA ASN A 122 1.66 -10.94 5.31
C ASN A 122 2.61 -12.09 4.98
N GLY A 123 3.84 -11.99 5.47
CA GLY A 123 4.79 -13.10 5.49
C GLY A 123 4.50 -14.14 6.57
N SER A 124 5.38 -15.14 6.64
CA SER A 124 5.32 -16.16 7.69
C SER A 124 5.66 -15.58 9.06
N TYR A 125 5.15 -16.21 10.12
CA TYR A 125 5.62 -15.93 11.47
C TYR A 125 7.10 -16.31 11.63
N PHE A 126 7.86 -15.45 12.30
CA PHE A 126 9.28 -15.65 12.60
C PHE A 126 9.65 -15.10 13.98
N THR A 127 10.89 -15.35 14.39
CA THR A 127 11.42 -14.98 15.70
C THR A 127 12.34 -13.76 15.62
N ILE A 128 12.20 -12.82 16.54
CA ILE A 128 13.20 -11.79 16.82
C ILE A 128 13.78 -12.07 18.22
N THR A 129 15.10 -11.95 18.36
CA THR A 129 15.84 -12.02 19.62
C THR A 129 16.73 -10.81 19.80
N GLN A 130 17.07 -10.48 21.06
CA GLN A 130 18.10 -9.49 21.39
C GLN A 130 19.48 -9.85 20.80
#